data_AF-A0AAC9W3A9-F1
#
_entry.id   AF-A0AAC9W3A9-F1
#
_cell.length_a   1.000
_cell.length_b   1.000
_cell.length_c   1.000
_cell.angle_alpha   90.00
_cell.angle_beta   90.00
_cell.angle_gamma   90.00
#
_symmetry.space_group_name_H-M   'P 1'
#
loop_
_entity.id
_entity.type
_entity.pdbx_description
1 polymer ?
#
loop_
_entity_poly.entity_id
_entity_poly.type
_entity_poly.pdbx_seq_one_letter_code
_entity_poly.pdbx_strand_id
1 'polypeptide(L)'
;MKLKINSRGIGNVLLIALLVLLIIHILVLFGVVSPDIIWDTTITDKASVVISEWIAIFFILLFIFGILLKLNYLPMKGLRKSADSILWIMSLYYLLNIIGNFMSDNPIEKLVYAPLTLIMILMALRLIFAKDLNSKHRRRPQKRPQKIRRAS
;
A
#
# COMPACT_ATOMS: atom_id res chain seq x y z
N MET A 1 -14.66 -19.94 -14.32
CA MET A 1 -14.97 -18.53 -14.61
C MET A 1 -13.79 -17.66 -14.17
N LYS A 2 -12.96 -17.13 -15.07
CA LYS A 2 -11.85 -16.23 -14.69
C LYS A 2 -12.41 -14.82 -14.53
N LEU A 3 -12.65 -14.37 -13.29
CA LEU A 3 -12.97 -12.97 -13.02
C LEU A 3 -11.79 -12.12 -13.53
N LYS A 4 -11.98 -11.41 -14.65
CA LYS A 4 -11.04 -10.37 -15.11
C LYS A 4 -11.26 -9.13 -14.25
N ILE A 5 -10.79 -9.18 -13.01
CA ILE A 5 -10.79 -7.99 -12.16
C ILE A 5 -9.82 -6.97 -12.79
N ASN A 6 -10.15 -5.68 -12.81
CA ASN A 6 -9.25 -4.65 -13.33
C ASN A 6 -8.15 -4.33 -12.30
N SER A 7 -6.88 -4.52 -12.65
CA SER A 7 -5.75 -4.29 -11.73
C SER A 7 -5.60 -2.83 -11.32
N ARG A 8 -5.86 -1.90 -12.25
CA ARG A 8 -5.86 -0.47 -11.92
C ARG A 8 -7.00 -0.08 -10.99
N GLY A 9 -8.19 -0.65 -11.21
CA GLY A 9 -9.35 -0.41 -10.33
C GLY A 9 -9.05 -0.80 -8.89
N ILE A 10 -8.49 -2.01 -8.66
CA ILE A 10 -8.09 -2.44 -7.32
C ILE A 10 -7.03 -1.53 -6.72
N GLY A 11 -6.02 -1.14 -7.50
CA GLY A 11 -4.99 -0.23 -7.01
C GLY A 11 -5.55 1.13 -6.59
N ASN A 12 -6.54 1.66 -7.32
CA ASN A 12 -7.17 2.93 -6.97
C ASN A 12 -8.05 2.81 -5.72
N VAL A 13 -8.80 1.71 -5.56
CA VAL A 13 -9.59 1.48 -4.33
C VAL A 13 -8.66 1.36 -3.13
N LEU A 14 -7.54 0.64 -3.27
CA LEU A 14 -6.54 0.52 -2.21
C LEU A 14 -5.91 1.88 -1.86
N LEU A 15 -5.59 2.71 -2.87
CA LEU A 15 -5.12 4.08 -2.64
C LEU A 15 -6.13 4.93 -1.88
N ILE A 16 -7.41 4.87 -2.25
CA ILE A 16 -8.48 5.61 -1.55
C ILE A 16 -8.56 5.17 -0.09
N ALA A 17 -8.56 3.86 0.17
CA ALA A 17 -8.58 3.33 1.54
C ALA A 17 -7.39 3.83 2.37
N LEU A 18 -6.17 3.79 1.80
CA LEU A 18 -4.97 4.28 2.48
C LEU A 18 -4.97 5.80 2.70
N LEU A 19 -5.54 6.58 1.77
CA LEU A 19 -5.68 8.03 1.94
C LEU A 19 -6.68 8.37 3.03
N VAL A 20 -7.80 7.64 3.12
CA VAL A 20 -8.75 7.79 4.24
C VAL A 20 -8.05 7.46 5.55
N LEU A 21 -7.33 6.33 5.62
CA LEU A 21 -6.58 5.94 6.81
C LEU A 21 -5.54 7.01 7.21
N LEU A 22 -4.80 7.55 6.24
CA LEU A 22 -3.85 8.63 6.45
C LEU A 22 -4.51 9.87 7.07
N ILE A 23 -5.69 10.25 6.58
CA ILE A 23 -6.45 11.39 7.12
C ILE A 23 -6.83 11.11 8.59
N ILE A 24 -7.31 9.90 8.90
CA ILE A 24 -7.68 9.54 10.28
C ILE A 24 -6.46 9.68 11.22
N HIS A 25 -5.29 9.15 10.84
CA HIS A 25 -4.05 9.30 11.63
C HIS A 25 -3.64 10.76 11.82
N ILE A 26 -3.76 11.59 10.78
CA ILE A 26 -3.51 13.03 10.89
C ILE A 26 -4.49 13.69 11.88
N LEU A 27 -5.78 13.33 11.83
CA LEU A 27 -6.78 13.86 12.75
C LEU A 27 -6.51 13.46 14.21
N VAL A 28 -6.05 12.23 14.45
CA VAL A 28 -5.63 11.78 15.79
C VAL A 28 -4.40 12.54 16.26
N LEU A 29 -3.40 12.73 15.39
CA LEU A 29 -2.19 13.49 15.70
C LEU A 29 -2.49 14.94 16.13
N PHE A 30 -3.51 15.56 15.53
CA PHE A 30 -3.99 16.90 15.91
C PHE A 30 -5.00 16.90 17.07
N GLY A 31 -5.34 15.74 17.63
CA GLY A 31 -6.29 15.61 18.74
C GLY A 31 -7.74 15.89 18.37
N VAL A 32 -8.09 15.89 17.07
CA VAL A 32 -9.46 16.05 16.58
C VAL A 32 -10.26 14.75 16.80
N VAL A 33 -9.59 13.61 16.72
CA VAL A 33 -10.15 12.26 16.90
C VAL A 33 -9.43 11.59 18.07
N SER A 34 -10.15 10.83 18.91
CA SER A 34 -9.53 10.12 20.03
C SER A 34 -8.58 9.02 19.54
N PRO A 35 -7.37 8.87 20.11
CA PRO A 35 -6.46 7.79 19.74
C PRO A 35 -7.02 6.40 20.05
N ASP A 36 -7.92 6.27 21.03
CA ASP A 36 -8.57 4.99 21.41
C ASP A 36 -9.39 4.36 20.28
N ILE A 37 -9.71 5.14 19.24
CA ILE A 37 -10.42 4.63 18.08
C ILE A 37 -9.50 3.76 17.23
N ILE A 38 -8.20 4.08 17.15
CA ILE A 38 -7.21 3.41 16.28
C ILE A 38 -6.28 2.49 17.07
N TRP A 39 -5.84 2.96 18.23
CA TRP A 39 -4.88 2.29 19.08
C TRP A 39 -5.55 1.61 20.26
N ASP A 40 -4.81 0.67 20.84
CA ASP A 40 -5.23 0.03 22.07
C ASP A 40 -5.28 1.06 23.21
N THR A 41 -6.36 0.96 24.00
CA THR A 41 -6.62 1.76 25.20
C THR A 41 -5.55 1.62 26.28
N THR A 42 -4.68 0.62 26.17
CA THR A 42 -3.55 0.41 27.08
C THR A 42 -2.42 1.44 26.88
N ILE A 43 -2.36 2.13 25.74
CA ILE A 43 -1.40 3.21 25.49
C ILE A 43 -1.87 4.48 26.21
N THR A 44 -1.44 4.63 27.46
CA THR A 44 -1.84 5.77 28.31
C THR A 44 -0.93 7.00 28.16
N ASP A 45 0.28 6.81 27.66
CA ASP A 45 1.27 7.88 27.48
C ASP A 45 1.10 8.60 26.14
N LYS A 46 0.89 9.93 26.20
CA LYS A 46 0.71 10.78 25.01
C LYS A 46 1.92 10.76 24.09
N ALA A 47 3.14 10.66 24.61
CA ALA A 47 4.34 10.62 23.78
C ALA A 47 4.39 9.32 22.96
N SER A 48 4.03 8.20 23.58
CA SER A 48 3.91 6.90 22.94
C SER A 48 2.86 6.89 21.82
N VAL A 49 1.69 7.52 22.03
CA VAL A 49 0.67 7.70 20.99
C VAL A 49 1.24 8.48 19.79
N VAL A 50 1.89 9.62 20.03
CA VAL A 50 2.45 10.45 18.96
C VAL A 50 3.51 9.70 18.15
N ILE A 51 4.37 8.91 18.81
CA ILE A 51 5.37 8.08 18.13
C ILE A 51 4.69 7.04 17.24
N SER A 52 3.66 6.35 17.76
CA SER A 52 2.89 5.35 17.00
C SER A 52 2.20 5.97 15.78
N GLU A 53 1.64 7.17 15.92
CA GLU A 53 1.06 7.93 14.79
C GLU A 53 2.09 8.21 13.69
N TRP A 54 3.28 8.69 14.04
CA TRP A 54 4.33 8.95 13.05
C TRP A 54 4.80 7.68 12.33
N ILE A 55 4.92 6.57 13.07
CA ILE A 55 5.26 5.27 12.50
C ILE A 55 4.17 4.83 11.51
N ALA A 56 2.89 4.91 11.90
CA ALA A 56 1.77 4.54 11.04
C ALA A 56 1.74 5.38 9.77
N ILE A 57 1.84 6.72 9.90
CA ILE A 57 1.89 7.65 8.76
C ILE A 57 3.02 7.29 7.80
N PHE A 58 4.23 7.03 8.32
CA PHE A 58 5.37 6.65 7.49
C PHE A 58 5.09 5.38 6.67
N PHE A 59 4.57 4.32 7.30
CA PHE A 59 4.27 3.07 6.61
C PHE A 59 3.09 3.20 5.63
N ILE A 60 2.08 4.01 5.93
CA ILE A 60 0.99 4.33 4.99
C ILE A 60 1.53 5.03 3.75
N LEU A 61 2.38 6.05 3.91
CA LEU A 61 2.99 6.77 2.80
C LEU A 61 3.88 5.86 1.96
N LEU A 62 4.66 5.00 2.59
CA LEU A 62 5.49 4.01 1.90
C LEU A 62 4.63 3.02 1.10
N PHE A 63 3.46 2.63 1.62
CA PHE A 63 2.53 1.76 0.90
C PHE A 63 1.89 2.45 -0.30
N ILE A 64 1.39 3.68 -0.11
CA ILE A 64 0.89 4.54 -1.19
C ILE A 64 1.95 4.67 -2.29
N PHE A 65 3.19 4.97 -1.91
CA PHE A 65 4.30 5.10 -2.85
C PHE A 65 4.54 3.82 -3.67
N GLY A 66 4.55 2.66 -3.03
CA GLY A 66 4.66 1.36 -3.71
C GLY A 66 3.54 1.13 -4.73
N ILE A 67 2.29 1.49 -4.38
CA ILE A 67 1.14 1.35 -5.28
C ILE A 67 1.26 2.32 -6.46
N LEU A 68 1.62 3.58 -6.22
CA LEU A 68 1.79 4.58 -7.29
C LEU A 68 2.88 4.16 -8.29
N LEU A 69 3.98 3.57 -7.81
CA LEU A 69 5.02 2.98 -8.66
C LEU A 69 4.48 1.80 -9.48
N LYS A 70 3.75 0.87 -8.85
CA LYS A 70 3.18 -0.31 -9.50
C LYS A 70 2.15 0.06 -10.58
N LEU A 71 1.34 1.09 -10.33
CA LEU A 71 0.34 1.59 -11.27
C LEU A 71 0.92 2.51 -12.35
N ASN A 72 2.21 2.86 -12.26
CA ASN A 72 2.87 3.79 -13.19
C ASN A 72 2.20 5.19 -13.16
N TYR A 73 1.86 5.68 -11.97
CA TYR A 73 1.41 7.05 -11.76
C TYR A 73 2.57 8.02 -11.55
N LEU A 74 3.73 7.51 -11.12
CA LEU A 74 4.95 8.30 -10.99
C LEU A 74 5.88 8.14 -12.21
N PRO A 75 6.51 9.23 -12.69
CA PRO A 75 7.43 9.19 -13.83
C PRO A 75 8.78 8.48 -13.53
N MET A 76 8.98 7.98 -12.31
CA MET A 76 10.21 7.34 -11.83
C MET A 76 10.39 5.92 -12.38
N LYS A 77 10.91 5.79 -13.61
CA LYS A 77 11.07 4.48 -14.28
C LYS A 77 12.06 3.54 -13.57
N GLY A 78 13.10 4.08 -12.92
CA GLY A 78 14.14 3.28 -12.24
C GLY A 78 13.63 2.50 -11.02
N LEU A 79 12.71 3.10 -10.25
CA LEU A 79 12.17 2.51 -9.02
C LEU A 79 10.99 1.57 -9.26
N ARG A 80 10.54 1.38 -10.50
CA ARG A 80 9.40 0.48 -10.78
C ARG A 80 9.69 -0.97 -10.50
N LYS A 81 10.97 -1.36 -10.57
CA LYS A 81 11.40 -2.72 -10.24
C LYS A 81 11.27 -3.01 -8.74
N SER A 82 11.35 -1.99 -7.88
CA SER A 82 11.17 -2.15 -6.44
C SER A 82 9.71 -2.08 -5.99
N ALA A 83 8.76 -1.76 -6.89
CA ALA A 83 7.35 -1.66 -6.55
C ALA A 83 6.78 -2.96 -5.96
N ASP A 84 7.21 -4.13 -6.46
CA ASP A 84 6.76 -5.41 -5.90
C ASP A 84 7.42 -5.69 -4.54
N SER A 85 8.68 -5.31 -4.33
CA SER A 85 9.39 -5.46 -3.07
C SER A 85 8.77 -4.58 -1.96
N ILE A 86 8.73 -3.26 -2.18
CA ILE A 86 7.51 -2.45 -2.04
C ILE A 86 6.33 -3.06 -1.27
N LEU A 87 5.38 -3.49 -2.11
CA LEU A 87 4.11 -4.04 -1.71
C LEU A 87 4.25 -5.32 -0.87
N TRP A 88 5.28 -6.15 -1.09
CA TRP A 88 5.53 -7.31 -0.25
C TRP A 88 5.89 -6.95 1.19
N ILE A 89 6.83 -6.02 1.38
CA ILE A 89 7.25 -5.56 2.71
C ILE A 89 6.05 -4.95 3.43
N MET A 90 5.27 -4.11 2.74
CA MET A 90 4.07 -3.53 3.32
C MET A 90 3.02 -4.61 3.65
N SER A 91 2.80 -5.58 2.78
CA SER A 91 1.86 -6.69 3.04
C SER A 91 2.26 -7.47 4.29
N LEU A 92 3.56 -7.72 4.47
CA LEU A 92 4.07 -8.37 5.68
C LEU A 92 3.88 -7.48 6.92
N TYR A 93 4.26 -6.21 6.86
CA TYR A 93 4.06 -5.25 7.95
C TYR A 93 2.58 -5.18 8.40
N TYR A 94 1.64 -5.07 7.46
CA TYR A 94 0.22 -5.05 7.78
C TYR A 94 -0.29 -6.42 8.29
N LEU A 95 0.32 -7.53 7.87
CA LEU A 95 0.01 -8.84 8.44
C LEU A 95 0.44 -8.93 9.91
N LEU A 96 1.61 -8.38 10.27
CA LEU A 96 2.00 -8.25 11.68
C LEU A 96 1.01 -7.35 12.45
N ASN A 97 0.54 -6.26 11.84
CA ASN A 97 -0.50 -5.41 12.47
C ASN A 97 -1.80 -6.17 12.74
N ILE A 98 -2.23 -7.09 11.86
CA ILE A 98 -3.41 -7.92 12.12
C ILE A 98 -3.23 -8.76 13.39
N ILE A 99 -2.03 -9.29 13.64
CA ILE A 99 -1.73 -10.03 14.86
C ILE A 99 -1.89 -9.11 16.07
N GLY A 100 -1.36 -7.88 16.01
CA GLY A 100 -1.56 -6.86 17.04
C GLY A 100 -3.03 -6.58 17.31
N ASN A 101 -3.82 -6.33 16.25
CA ASN A 101 -5.26 -6.05 16.37
C ASN A 101 -6.05 -7.21 16.99
N PHE A 102 -5.65 -8.47 16.76
CA PHE A 102 -6.27 -9.63 17.39
C PHE A 102 -5.87 -9.81 18.86
N MET A 103 -4.70 -9.29 19.27
CA MET A 103 -4.21 -9.33 20.64
C MET A 103 -4.71 -8.15 21.49
N SER A 104 -5.12 -7.04 20.88
CA SER A 104 -5.74 -5.89 21.56
C SER A 104 -7.02 -6.29 22.30
N ASP A 105 -7.41 -5.59 23.36
CA ASP A 105 -8.72 -5.78 23.99
C ASP A 105 -9.83 -4.94 23.31
N ASN A 106 -9.46 -4.09 22.35
CA ASN A 106 -10.38 -3.20 21.65
C ASN A 106 -11.24 -3.96 20.59
N PRO A 107 -12.58 -3.96 20.70
CA PRO A 107 -13.44 -4.63 19.73
C PRO A 107 -13.40 -3.99 18.33
N ILE A 108 -13.11 -2.68 18.25
CA ILE A 108 -13.02 -1.97 16.96
C ILE A 108 -11.84 -2.50 16.14
N GLU A 109 -10.70 -2.72 16.78
CA GLU A 109 -9.51 -3.28 16.14
C GLU A 109 -9.76 -4.68 15.57
N LYS A 110 -10.42 -5.55 16.34
CA LYS A 110 -10.74 -6.93 15.95
C LYS A 110 -11.78 -7.02 14.84
N LEU A 111 -12.85 -6.25 14.95
CA LEU A 111 -14.05 -6.43 14.10
C LEU A 111 -14.05 -5.55 12.86
N VAL A 112 -13.33 -4.43 12.89
CA VAL A 112 -13.29 -3.46 11.78
C VAL A 112 -11.91 -3.41 11.15
N TYR A 113 -10.87 -3.12 11.93
CA TYR A 113 -9.55 -2.88 11.36
C TYR A 113 -8.83 -4.14 10.91
N ALA A 114 -8.91 -5.25 11.64
CA ALA A 114 -8.29 -6.50 11.19
C ALA A 114 -8.89 -6.99 9.86
N PRO A 115 -10.23 -7.06 9.67
CA PRO A 115 -10.82 -7.42 8.38
C PRO A 115 -10.48 -6.43 7.26
N LEU A 116 -10.54 -5.12 7.54
CA LEU A 116 -10.18 -4.08 6.57
C LEU A 116 -8.72 -4.22 6.13
N THR A 117 -7.81 -4.43 7.08
CA THR A 117 -6.39 -4.65 6.83
C THR A 117 -6.16 -5.91 6.01
N LEU A 118 -6.86 -7.00 6.31
CA LEU A 118 -6.79 -8.23 5.55
C LEU A 118 -7.20 -7.99 4.08
N ILE A 119 -8.30 -7.26 3.85
CA ILE A 119 -8.74 -6.91 2.49
C ILE A 119 -7.65 -6.09 1.78
N MET A 120 -7.04 -5.12 2.45
CA MET A 120 -5.95 -4.31 1.88
C MET A 120 -4.74 -5.16 1.49
N ILE A 121 -4.32 -6.10 2.35
CA ILE A 121 -3.24 -7.06 2.06
C ILE A 121 -3.59 -7.89 0.83
N LEU A 122 -4.80 -8.46 0.76
CA LEU A 122 -5.23 -9.27 -0.38
C LEU A 122 -5.24 -8.46 -1.69
N MET A 123 -5.68 -7.20 -1.64
CA MET A 123 -5.62 -6.28 -2.77
C MET A 123 -4.18 -6.02 -3.22
N ALA A 124 -3.25 -5.81 -2.28
CA ALA A 124 -1.84 -5.60 -2.57
C ALA A 124 -1.18 -6.85 -3.17
N LEU A 125 -1.39 -8.03 -2.59
CA LEU A 125 -0.92 -9.30 -3.14
C LEU A 125 -1.46 -9.52 -4.57
N ARG A 126 -2.73 -9.21 -4.78
CA ARG A 126 -3.34 -9.29 -6.11
C ARG A 126 -2.67 -8.33 -7.12
N LEU A 127 -2.26 -7.13 -6.69
CA LEU A 127 -1.50 -6.19 -7.53
C LEU A 127 -0.11 -6.73 -7.88
N ILE A 128 0.60 -7.34 -6.93
CA ILE A 128 1.92 -7.95 -7.15
C ILE A 128 1.83 -8.99 -8.28
N PHE A 129 0.86 -9.90 -8.20
CA PHE A 129 0.66 -10.99 -9.16
C PHE A 129 -0.09 -10.58 -10.45
N ALA A 130 -0.49 -9.32 -10.59
CA ALA A 130 -1.23 -8.82 -11.74
C ALA A 130 -0.39 -8.88 -13.05
N LYS A 131 -0.73 -9.83 -13.93
CA LYS A 131 -0.03 -10.03 -15.20
C LYS A 131 -0.21 -8.87 -16.18
N ASP A 132 -1.33 -8.16 -16.15
CA ASP A 132 -1.63 -7.04 -17.05
C ASP A 132 -0.82 -5.77 -16.73
N LEU A 133 -0.42 -5.59 -15.46
CA LEU A 133 0.52 -4.56 -15.05
C LEU A 133 1.97 -4.95 -15.42
N ASN A 134 2.30 -6.25 -15.32
CA ASN A 134 3.63 -6.77 -15.63
C ASN A 134 3.89 -6.98 -17.14
N SER A 135 2.86 -7.27 -17.96
CA SER A 135 3.00 -7.56 -19.40
C SER A 135 3.27 -6.32 -20.25
N LYS A 136 2.75 -5.15 -19.85
CA LYS A 136 3.14 -3.84 -20.45
C LYS A 136 4.62 -3.53 -20.25
N HIS A 137 5.29 -4.23 -19.34
CA HIS A 137 6.70 -4.03 -19.02
C HIS A 137 7.67 -4.80 -19.95
N ARG A 138 7.27 -5.97 -20.48
CA ARG A 138 8.12 -6.80 -21.37
C ARG A 138 8.00 -6.47 -22.86
N ARG A 139 7.00 -5.70 -23.29
CA ARG A 139 6.81 -5.30 -24.70
C ARG A 139 7.19 -3.84 -24.92
N ARG A 140 8.46 -3.50 -24.78
CA ARG A 140 9.03 -2.43 -25.62
C ARG A 140 10.00 -3.12 -26.55
N PRO A 141 9.74 -3.13 -27.88
CA PRO A 141 10.77 -3.56 -28.82
C PRO A 141 11.97 -2.65 -28.57
N GLN A 142 13.09 -3.25 -28.24
CA GLN A 142 14.39 -2.60 -28.36
C GLN A 142 14.44 -2.09 -29.79
N LYS A 143 14.35 -0.76 -29.98
CA LYS A 143 14.56 -0.16 -31.30
C LYS A 143 15.95 -0.64 -31.72
N ARG A 144 16.02 -1.67 -32.57
CA ARG A 144 17.27 -2.05 -33.23
C ARG A 144 17.76 -0.76 -33.90
N PRO A 145 19.00 -0.31 -33.65
CA PRO A 145 19.55 0.74 -34.47
C PRO A 145 19.45 0.23 -35.91
N GLN A 146 18.66 0.89 -36.75
CA GLN A 146 18.73 0.68 -38.18
C GLN A 146 20.17 1.03 -38.55
N LYS A 147 21.01 0.00 -38.77
CA LYS A 147 22.26 0.17 -39.48
C LYS A 147 21.87 0.76 -40.83
N ILE A 148 22.02 2.07 -40.96
CA ILE A 148 21.99 2.76 -42.24
C ILE A 148 23.18 2.18 -43.01
N ARG A 149 22.90 1.16 -43.81
CA ARG A 149 23.81 0.62 -44.79
C ARG A 149 23.91 1.69 -45.86
N ARG A 150 24.84 2.64 -45.70
CA ARG A 150 25.26 3.51 -46.81
C ARG A 150 25.91 2.60 -47.85
N ALA A 151 25.17 2.33 -48.91
CA ALA A 151 25.73 1.87 -50.17
C ALA A 151 26.29 3.09 -50.91
N SER A 152 27.25 2.80 -51.79
CA SER A 152 28.03 3.67 -52.69
C SER A 152 29.00 4.63 -52.02
#